data_AF-A0A9N9AJF6-F1
#
_entry.id   AF-A0A9N9AJF6-F1
#
_cell.length_a   1.000
_cell.length_b   1.000
_cell.length_c   1.000
_cell.angle_alpha   90.00
_cell.angle_beta   90.00
_cell.angle_gamma   90.00
#
_symmetry.space_group_name_H-M   'P 1'
#
loop_
_entity.id
_entity.type
_entity.pdbx_description
1 polymer ?
#
loop_
_entity_poly.entity_id
_entity_poly.type
_entity_poly.pdbx_seq_one_letter_code
_entity_poly.pdbx_strand_id
1 'polypeptide(L)' 'EALGEKYIGFGVNIAGNHIEISGLIRQDNIKYYLPVSKAKIPFEEESAKEVEELIHALLTLRNGIIVNGQCIFNKI' A
#
# COMPACT_ATOMS: atom_id res chain seq x y z
N GLU A 1 -24.44 -9.39 2.10
CA GLU A 1 -23.93 -8.07 1.68
C GLU A 1 -22.73 -8.26 0.78
N ALA A 2 -22.70 -7.57 -0.35
CA ALA A 2 -21.58 -7.71 -1.28
C ALA A 2 -20.31 -7.22 -0.59
N LEU A 3 -19.23 -8.01 -0.66
CA LEU A 3 -17.84 -7.58 -0.41
C LEU A 3 -17.42 -6.35 -1.26
N GLY A 4 -18.33 -5.68 -1.97
CA GLY A 4 -18.12 -4.57 -2.89
C GLY A 4 -18.26 -3.17 -2.27
N GLU A 5 -18.74 -3.02 -1.03
CA GLU A 5 -18.84 -1.69 -0.40
C GLU A 5 -17.61 -1.32 0.44
N LYS A 6 -16.81 -2.31 0.83
CA LYS A 6 -15.50 -2.11 1.47
C LYS A 6 -14.42 -2.02 0.41
N TYR A 7 -14.32 -0.87 -0.26
CA TYR A 7 -13.15 -0.61 -1.10
C TYR A 7 -11.90 -0.63 -0.22
N ILE A 8 -10.96 -1.52 -0.54
CA ILE A 8 -9.64 -1.65 0.10
C ILE A 8 -8.61 -1.24 -0.96
N GLY A 9 -8.37 0.06 -1.11
CA GLY A 9 -7.31 0.57 -1.99
C GLY A 9 -5.99 0.70 -1.26
N PHE A 10 -4.96 1.15 -1.98
CA PHE A 10 -3.74 1.66 -1.37
C PHE A 10 -3.53 3.10 -1.81
N GLY A 11 -3.20 3.97 -0.86
CA GLY A 11 -2.64 5.29 -1.11
C GLY A 11 -1.14 5.21 -0.97
N VAL A 12 -0.41 5.75 -1.94
CA VAL A 12 1.05 5.87 -1.89
C VAL A 12 1.39 7.34 -1.84
N ASN A 13 2.00 7.76 -0.73
CA ASN A 13 2.48 9.12 -0.53
C ASN A 13 4.01 9.11 -0.60
N ILE A 14 4.58 10.04 -1.35
CA ILE A 14 6.02 10.27 -1.39
C ILE A 14 6.26 11.66 -0.83
N ALA A 15 7.00 11.73 0.28
CA ALA A 15 7.30 12.97 0.98
C ALA A 15 8.80 13.05 1.24
N GLY A 16 9.50 13.89 0.46
CA GLY A 16 10.95 13.99 0.52
C GLY A 16 11.61 12.65 0.20
N ASN A 17 12.39 12.15 1.15
CA ASN A 17 13.09 10.87 1.05
C ASN A 17 12.33 9.68 1.64
N HIS A 18 11.02 9.76 1.79
CA HIS A 18 10.22 8.64 2.30
C HIS A 18 9.06 8.31 1.36
N ILE A 19 8.79 7.01 1.27
CA ILE A 19 7.55 6.46 0.75
C ILE A 19 6.70 5.97 1.91
N GLU A 20 5.42 6.33 1.91
CA GLU A 20 4.42 5.87 2.87
C GLU A 20 3.27 5.23 2.10
N ILE A 21 2.98 3.99 2.46
CA ILE A 21 1.88 3.21 1.90
C ILE A 21 0.80 3.14 2.98
N SER A 22 -0.40 3.58 2.62
CA SER A 22 -1.59 3.52 3.45
C SER A 22 -2.65 2.62 2.80
N GLY A 23 -3.30 1.77 3.58
CA GLY A 23 -4.53 1.11 3.17
C GLY A 23 -5.68 2.10 3.20
N LEU A 24 -6.46 2.14 2.13
CA LEU A 24 -7.66 2.97 2.01
C LEU A 24 -8.88 2.09 2.21
N ILE A 25 -9.57 2.23 3.33
CA ILE A 25 -10.79 1.47 3.61
C ILE A 25 -11.98 2.42 3.56
N ARG A 26 -13.00 2.09 2.77
CA ARG A 26 -14.32 2.73 2.89
C ARG A 26 -15.25 1.79 3.64
N GLN A 27 -15.81 2.22 4.77
CA GLN A 27 -16.83 1.47 5.49
C GLN A 27 -17.94 2.43 5.89
N ASP A 28 -19.19 2.06 5.60
CA ASP A 28 -20.37 2.86 5.96
C ASP A 28 -20.27 4.33 5.50
N ASN A 29 -19.74 4.54 4.28
CA ASN A 29 -19.41 5.85 3.69
C ASN A 29 -18.29 6.66 4.36
N ILE A 30 -17.65 6.14 5.42
CA ILE A 30 -16.49 6.76 6.06
C ILE A 30 -15.21 6.23 5.40
N LYS A 31 -14.25 7.12 5.13
CA LYS A 31 -12.94 6.78 4.57
C LYS A 31 -11.90 6.72 5.68
N TYR A 32 -11.22 5.59 5.82
CA TYR A 32 -10.13 5.36 6.76
C TYR A 32 -8.80 5.22 6.01
N TYR A 33 -7.75 5.80 6.58
CA TYR A 33 -6.37 5.63 6.14
C TYR A 33 -5.64 4.84 7.22
N LEU A 34 -5.17 3.64 6.88
CA LEU A 34 -4.41 2.79 7.79
C LEU A 34 -2.95 2.78 7.33
N PRO A 35 -1.99 3.21 8.17
CA PRO A 35 -0.57 3.11 7.80
C PRO A 35 -0.19 1.64 7.65
N VAL A 36 0.34 1.27 6.48
CA VAL A 36 0.74 -0.11 6.17
C VAL A 36 2.25 -0.26 6.22
N SER A 37 2.97 0.64 5.56
CA SER A 37 4.42 0.64 5.56
C SER A 37 4.95 2.04 5.32
N LYS A 38 6.11 2.33 5.89
CA LYS A 38 6.89 3.53 5.61
C LYS A 38 8.33 3.11 5.45
N ALA A 39 8.96 3.54 4.37
CA ALA A 39 10.36 3.26 4.09
C ALA A 39 11.05 4.51 3.58
N LYS A 40 12.35 4.60 3.82
CA LYS A 40 13.21 5.62 3.23
C LYS A 40 13.54 5.24 1.79
N ILE A 41 13.61 6.23 0.92
CA ILE A 41 14.05 6.08 -0.46
C ILE A 41 15.56 6.35 -0.47
N PRO A 42 16.39 5.36 -0.82
CA PRO A 42 17.84 5.51 -0.81
C PRO A 42 18.26 6.34 -2.04
N PHE A 43 18.68 7.58 -1.80
CA PHE A 43 19.21 8.48 -2.84
C PHE A 43 20.74 8.60 -2.80
N GLU A 44 21.37 8.09 -1.73
CA GLU A 44 22.83 8.08 -1.49
C GLU A 44 23.30 6.66 -1.15
N GLU A 45 24.58 6.48 -0.80
CA GLU A 45 25.07 5.19 -0.27
C GLU A 45 24.38 4.88 1.07
N GLU A 46 23.39 3.99 1.02
CA GLU A 46 22.60 3.60 2.19
C GLU A 46 22.94 2.17 2.66
N SER A 47 22.59 1.89 3.91
CA SER A 47 22.81 0.56 4.47
C SER A 47 21.95 -0.50 3.78
N ALA A 48 22.43 -1.75 3.74
CA ALA A 48 21.64 -2.87 3.21
C ALA A 48 20.25 -3.00 3.86
N LYS A 49 20.14 -2.61 5.13
CA LYS A 49 18.89 -2.59 5.89
C LYS A 49 17.88 -1.58 5.36
N GLU A 50 18.30 -0.35 5.05
CA GLU A 50 17.41 0.69 4.50
C GLU A 50 16.86 0.28 3.12
N VAL A 51 17.71 -0.35 2.30
CA VAL A 51 17.29 -0.92 1.01
C VAL A 51 16.28 -2.05 1.20
N GLU A 52 16.50 -2.93 2.19
CA GLU A 52 15.59 -4.03 2.51
C GLU A 52 14.20 -3.53 2.95
N GLU A 53 14.14 -2.50 3.80
CA GLU A 53 12.87 -1.87 4.23
C GLU A 53 12.08 -1.32 3.04
N LEU A 54 12.75 -0.68 2.08
CA LEU A 54 12.11 -0.21 0.84
C LEU A 54 11.60 -1.37 -0.02
N ILE A 55 12.40 -2.42 -0.20
CA ILE A 55 12.00 -3.61 -0.96
C ILE A 55 10.74 -4.23 -0.34
N HIS A 56 10.69 -4.36 1.00
CA HIS A 56 9.52 -4.86 1.70
C HIS A 56 8.29 -3.98 1.52
N ALA A 57 8.45 -2.65 1.54
CA ALA A 57 7.37 -1.71 1.25
C ALA A 57 6.82 -1.92 -0.18
N LEU A 58 7.69 -2.01 -1.17
CA LEU A 58 7.30 -2.20 -2.57
C LEU A 58 6.66 -3.57 -2.83
N LEU A 59 7.17 -4.64 -2.22
CA LEU A 59 6.58 -5.98 -2.30
C LEU A 59 5.19 -6.01 -1.67
N THR A 60 5.00 -5.34 -0.53
CA THR A 60 3.69 -5.18 0.12
C THR A 60 2.70 -4.50 -0.82
N LEU A 61 3.11 -3.39 -1.45
CA LEU A 61 2.27 -2.68 -2.43
C LEU A 61 1.91 -3.58 -3.63
N ARG A 62 2.90 -4.28 -4.21
CA ARG A 62 2.69 -5.19 -5.34
C ARG A 62 1.68 -6.28 -4.99
N ASN A 63 1.88 -6.95 -3.84
CA ASN A 63 0.99 -8.01 -3.38
C ASN A 63 -0.44 -7.48 -3.15
N GLY A 64 -0.55 -6.30 -2.55
CA GLY A 64 -1.83 -5.60 -2.38
C GLY A 64 -2.55 -5.33 -3.70
N ILE A 65 -1.83 -4.87 -4.73
CA ILE A 65 -2.39 -4.64 -6.07
C ILE A 65 -2.86 -5.95 -6.71
N ILE A 66 -2.08 -7.03 -6.60
CA ILE A 66 -2.43 -8.35 -7.15
C ILE A 66 -3.72 -8.88 -6.51
N VAL A 67 -3.80 -8.85 -5.17
CA VAL A 67 -4.98 -9.33 -4.43
C VAL A 67 -6.22 -8.50 -4.80
N ASN A 68 -6.09 -7.16 -4.83
CA ASN A 68 -7.20 -6.29 -5.23
C ASN A 68 -7.65 -6.54 -6.68
N GLY A 69 -6.69 -6.71 -7.60
CA GLY A 69 -6.97 -7.06 -8.99
C GLY A 69 -7.74 -8.37 -9.08
N GLN A 70 -7.26 -9.43 -8.41
CA GLN A 70 -7.96 -10.72 -8.35
C GLN A 70 -9.39 -10.58 -7.80
N CYS A 71 -9.60 -9.79 -6.75
CA CYS A 71 -10.93 -9.53 -6.21
C CYS A 71 -11.87 -8.79 -7.19
N ILE A 72 -11.33 -7.93 -8.05
CA ILE A 72 -12.09 -7.24 -9.10
C ILE A 72 -12.37 -8.20 -10.27
N PHE A 73 -11.35 -8.90 -10.77
CA PHE A 73 -11.45 -9.80 -11.92
C PHE A 73 -12.28 -11.05 -11.64
N ASN A 74 -12.24 -11.60 -10.42
CA ASN A 74 -13.04 -12.78 -10.03
C ASN A 74 -14.49 -12.42 -9.62
N LYS A 75 -14.85 -11.13 -9.60
CA LYS A 75 -16.22 -10.65 -9.35
C LYS A 75 -16.96 -10.27 -10.65
N ILE A 76 -16.35 -10.49 -11.82
CA ILE A 76 -16.99 -10.44 -13.14
C ILE A 76 -17.47 -11.84 -13.51
#